data_AF-A0A9E6EKH9-F1
#
_entry.id   AF-A0A9E6EKH9-F1
#
_cell.length_a   1.000
_cell.length_b   1.000
_cell.length_c   1.000
_cell.angle_alpha   90.00
_cell.angle_beta   90.00
_cell.angle_gamma   90.00
#
_symmetry.space_group_name_H-M   'P 1'
#
loop_
_entity.id
_entity.type
_entity.pdbx_description
1 polymer ?
#
loop_
_entity_poly.entity_id
_entity_poly.type
_entity_poly.pdbx_seq_one_letter_code
_entity_poly.pdbx_strand_id
1 'polypeptide(L)'
;MSQRSAARSVGLLWRRVYEVTGGGWTRSGAAWLSDVFAYNLSISCNHCERPICVEVCPTRAMHKRADGLVVVDQDRCMGCQYCSWACPYDAPQYDAVGGRMTKCD
;
A
#
# COMPACT_ATOMS: atom_id res chain seq x y z
N MET A 1 14.11 -3.56 -8.52
CA MET A 1 13.06 -4.58 -8.33
C MET A 1 11.69 -3.92 -8.48
N SER A 2 11.26 -3.74 -9.73
CA SER A 2 9.95 -3.17 -10.07
C SER A 2 8.92 -4.29 -10.05
N GLN A 3 8.40 -4.62 -8.86
CA GLN A 3 7.12 -5.30 -8.79
C GLN A 3 6.03 -4.23 -8.99
N ARG A 4 5.92 -3.72 -10.22
CA ARG A 4 4.67 -3.09 -10.67
C ARG A 4 3.64 -4.20 -10.58
N SER A 5 2.87 -4.20 -9.50
CA SER A 5 1.81 -5.15 -9.27
C SER A 5 0.86 -5.06 -10.46
N ALA A 6 0.93 -6.06 -11.34
CA ALA A 6 -0.12 -6.31 -12.30
C ALA A 6 -1.46 -6.33 -11.53
N ALA A 7 -2.49 -5.73 -12.12
CA ALA A 7 -3.83 -5.68 -11.55
C ALA A 7 -4.25 -7.11 -11.14
N ARG A 8 -4.25 -7.39 -9.84
CA ARG A 8 -4.65 -8.71 -9.31
C ARG A 8 -6.17 -8.77 -9.38
N SER A 9 -6.71 -9.88 -9.89
CA SER A 9 -8.15 -10.17 -10.10
C SER A 9 -9.01 -10.22 -8.82
N VAL A 10 -8.47 -9.82 -7.68
CA VAL A 10 -9.04 -10.02 -6.34
C VAL A 10 -9.78 -8.76 -5.82
N GLY A 11 -9.78 -7.67 -6.60
CA GLY A 11 -10.46 -6.41 -6.24
C GLY A 11 -9.60 -5.49 -5.37
N LEU A 12 -10.25 -4.66 -4.55
CA LEU A 12 -9.61 -3.70 -3.64
C LEU A 12 -8.91 -4.42 -2.48
N LEU A 13 -7.62 -4.17 -2.29
CA LEU A 13 -6.79 -4.82 -1.28
C LEU A 13 -6.25 -3.79 -0.29
N TRP A 14 -7.06 -3.36 0.67
CA TRP A 14 -6.64 -2.36 1.66
C TRP A 14 -5.52 -2.86 2.59
N ARG A 15 -5.40 -4.18 2.76
CA ARG A 15 -4.26 -4.85 3.37
C ARG A 15 -3.61 -5.77 2.35
N ARG A 16 -2.30 -5.66 2.19
CA ARG A 16 -1.51 -6.52 1.30
C ARG A 16 -0.49 -7.28 2.12
N VAL A 17 -0.31 -8.55 1.82
CA VAL A 17 0.72 -9.40 2.43
C VAL A 17 1.69 -9.79 1.31
N TYR A 18 2.94 -9.36 1.47
CA TYR A 18 4.03 -9.73 0.58
C TYR A 18 4.81 -10.87 1.21
N GLU A 19 5.05 -11.92 0.45
CA GLU A 19 6.04 -12.91 0.81
C GLU A 19 7.41 -12.38 0.35
N VAL A 20 8.35 -12.30 1.29
CA VAL A 20 9.73 -11.93 1.02
C VAL A 20 10.58 -13.17 1.18
N THR A 21 11.18 -13.61 0.08
CA THR A 21 12.02 -14.80 0.02
C THR A 21 13.39 -14.45 -0.53
N GLY A 22 14.40 -15.23 -0.15
CA GLY A 22 15.76 -15.03 -0.63
C GLY A 22 16.74 -16.03 -0.04
N GLY A 23 18.02 -15.69 -0.12
CA GLY A 23 19.12 -16.58 0.19
C GLY A 23 19.37 -17.62 -0.91
N GLY A 24 20.26 -18.55 -0.63
CA GLY A 24 20.68 -19.59 -1.54
C GLY A 24 21.57 -20.62 -0.87
N TRP A 25 22.35 -21.29 -1.70
CA TRP A 25 23.26 -22.33 -1.27
C TRP A 25 24.66 -22.00 -1.75
N THR A 26 25.61 -21.93 -0.84
CA THR A 26 27.02 -21.70 -1.16
C THR A 26 27.83 -22.94 -0.85
N ARG A 27 28.66 -23.36 -1.80
CA ARG A 27 29.55 -24.51 -1.60
C ARG A 27 30.72 -24.13 -0.70
N SER A 28 30.90 -24.87 0.38
CA SER A 28 32.03 -24.76 1.31
C SER A 28 32.75 -26.11 1.38
N GLY A 29 33.73 -26.32 0.49
CA GLY A 29 34.41 -27.60 0.32
C GLY A 29 33.47 -28.70 -0.18
N ALA A 30 33.32 -29.75 0.61
CA ALA A 30 32.37 -30.85 0.35
C ALA A 30 30.95 -30.56 0.87
N ALA A 31 30.77 -29.53 1.70
CA ALA A 31 29.49 -29.16 2.28
C ALA A 31 28.80 -28.04 1.48
N TRP A 32 27.48 -27.93 1.67
CA TRP A 32 26.68 -26.81 1.20
C TRP A 32 26.14 -26.05 2.42
N LEU A 33 26.36 -24.75 2.45
CA LEU A 33 25.81 -23.85 3.47
C LEU A 33 24.58 -23.16 2.91
N SER A 34 23.51 -23.13 3.69
CA SER A 34 22.23 -22.49 3.33
C SER A 34 22.01 -21.22 4.14
N ASP A 35 21.61 -20.15 3.46
CA ASP A 35 21.09 -18.92 4.06
C ASP A 35 19.68 -18.59 3.54
N VAL A 36 18.95 -19.60 3.05
CA VAL A 36 17.58 -19.45 2.56
C VAL A 36 16.67 -18.90 3.65
N PHE A 37 15.87 -17.88 3.30
CA PHE A 37 14.89 -17.28 4.19
C PHE A 37 13.56 -17.01 3.50
N ALA A 38 12.48 -17.02 4.29
CA ALA A 38 11.15 -16.60 3.89
C ALA A 38 10.41 -15.96 5.07
N TYR A 39 9.77 -14.82 4.85
CA TYR A 39 8.88 -14.20 5.83
C TYR A 39 7.77 -13.41 5.14
N ASN A 40 6.70 -13.13 5.89
CA ASN A 40 5.56 -12.38 5.41
C ASN A 40 5.60 -10.95 5.93
N LEU A 41 5.51 -9.97 5.02
CA LEU A 41 5.38 -8.55 5.33
C LEU A 41 3.95 -8.10 5.05
N SER A 42 3.23 -7.73 6.10
CA SER A 42 1.89 -7.19 5.98
C SER A 42 1.91 -5.66 5.97
N ILE A 43 1.36 -5.05 4.93
CA ILE A 43 1.28 -3.60 4.75
C ILE A 43 -0.16 -3.12 4.57
N SER A 44 -0.47 -1.93 5.10
CA SER A 44 -1.74 -1.22 4.94
C SER A 44 -1.49 0.29 5.00
N CYS A 45 -2.54 1.12 5.10
CA CYS A 45 -2.36 2.53 5.46
C CYS A 45 -1.68 2.64 6.82
N ASN A 46 -0.71 3.55 6.94
CA ASN A 46 -0.01 3.82 8.20
C ASN A 46 -0.65 4.95 9.01
N HIS A 47 -1.70 5.60 8.49
CA HIS A 47 -2.32 6.80 9.08
C HIS A 47 -1.26 7.82 9.52
N CYS A 48 -0.35 8.13 8.60
CA CYS A 48 0.88 8.87 8.85
C CYS A 48 0.65 10.16 9.65
N GLU A 49 1.62 10.53 10.49
CA GLU A 49 1.54 11.76 11.27
C GLU A 49 1.40 13.00 10.36
N ARG A 50 2.19 13.03 9.29
CA ARG A 50 2.15 14.01 8.20
C ARG A 50 1.73 13.33 6.89
N PRO A 51 0.43 13.20 6.62
CA PRO A 51 -0.06 12.41 5.49
C PRO A 51 -0.01 13.20 4.18
N ILE A 52 0.96 12.87 3.32
CA ILE A 52 1.09 13.49 1.99
C ILE A 52 -0.18 13.36 1.14
N CYS A 53 -0.94 12.26 1.30
CA CYS A 53 -2.20 12.03 0.62
C CYS A 53 -3.29 13.06 0.99
N VAL A 54 -3.24 13.66 2.19
CA VAL A 54 -4.09 14.79 2.60
C VAL A 54 -3.60 16.08 1.95
N GLU A 55 -2.29 16.33 1.96
CA GLU A 55 -1.69 17.54 1.41
C GLU A 55 -1.96 17.70 -0.10
N VAL A 56 -1.94 16.61 -0.87
CA VAL A 56 -2.14 16.64 -2.33
C VAL A 56 -3.60 16.56 -2.78
N CYS A 57 -4.56 16.36 -1.87
CA CYS A 57 -5.96 16.15 -2.24
C CYS A 57 -6.65 17.48 -2.60
N PRO A 58 -7.00 17.74 -3.89
CA PRO A 58 -7.51 19.04 -4.30
C PRO A 58 -8.89 19.37 -3.73
N THR A 59 -9.73 18.36 -3.49
CA THR A 59 -11.09 18.56 -2.94
C THR A 59 -11.15 18.54 -1.41
N ARG A 60 -10.00 18.30 -0.75
CA ARG A 60 -9.92 18.06 0.71
C ARG A 60 -10.78 16.88 1.19
N ALA A 61 -11.03 15.89 0.32
CA ALA A 61 -11.70 14.66 0.69
C ALA A 61 -10.84 13.82 1.65
N MET A 62 -9.54 13.74 1.38
CA MET A 62 -8.57 13.16 2.31
C MET A 62 -8.40 14.11 3.50
N HIS A 63 -8.57 13.60 4.72
CA HIS A 63 -8.35 14.38 5.94
C HIS A 63 -7.90 13.50 7.11
N LYS A 64 -7.21 14.10 8.09
CA LYS A 64 -6.82 13.43 9.35
C LYS A 64 -7.81 13.83 10.44
N ARG A 65 -8.39 12.85 11.10
CA ARG A 65 -9.29 13.01 12.24
C ARG A 65 -8.50 13.26 13.53
N ALA A 66 -9.21 13.66 14.59
CA ALA A 66 -8.61 13.94 15.90
C ALA A 66 -7.99 12.70 16.58
N ASP A 67 -8.47 11.49 16.25
CA ASP A 67 -7.93 10.21 16.74
C ASP A 67 -6.73 9.70 15.91
N GLY A 68 -6.25 10.50 14.96
CA GLY A 68 -5.10 10.17 14.12
C GLY A 68 -5.45 9.44 12.82
N LEU A 69 -6.70 8.98 12.65
CA LEU A 69 -7.10 8.29 11.43
C LEU A 69 -7.11 9.26 10.23
N VAL A 70 -6.26 8.99 9.25
CA VAL A 70 -6.40 9.54 7.90
C VAL A 70 -7.55 8.81 7.20
N VAL A 71 -8.57 9.51 6.70
CA VAL A 71 -9.79 8.94 6.07
C VAL A 71 -10.15 9.66 4.77
N VAL A 72 -11.08 9.08 4.00
CA VAL A 72 -11.61 9.67 2.76
C VAL A 72 -13.08 10.04 2.96
N ASP A 73 -13.40 11.31 2.80
CA ASP A 73 -14.77 11.78 2.63
C ASP A 73 -15.27 11.40 1.22
N GLN A 74 -16.21 10.45 1.15
CA GLN A 74 -16.71 9.90 -0.11
C GLN A 74 -17.62 10.88 -0.87
N ASP A 75 -18.23 11.85 -0.19
CA ASP A 75 -19.11 12.84 -0.84
C ASP A 75 -18.28 13.93 -1.53
N ARG A 76 -17.07 14.20 -1.02
CA ARG A 76 -16.13 15.17 -1.60
C ARG A 76 -15.12 14.56 -2.55
N CYS A 77 -14.99 13.23 -2.58
CA CYS A 77 -14.02 12.55 -3.42
C CYS A 77 -14.49 12.55 -4.88
N MET A 78 -13.65 13.09 -5.78
CA MET A 78 -13.90 13.09 -7.23
C MET A 78 -13.08 12.04 -8.00
N GLY A 79 -12.43 11.11 -7.30
CA GLY A 79 -11.67 10.02 -7.95
C GLY A 79 -10.40 10.45 -8.69
N CYS A 80 -9.80 11.62 -8.38
CA CYS A 80 -8.64 12.17 -9.10
C CYS A 80 -7.32 11.38 -8.97
N GLN A 81 -7.26 10.36 -8.09
CA GLN A 81 -6.11 9.46 -7.86
C GLN A 81 -4.81 10.10 -7.35
N TYR A 82 -4.73 11.42 -7.14
CA TYR A 82 -3.51 12.08 -6.66
C TYR A 82 -3.00 11.53 -5.32
N CYS A 83 -3.92 11.18 -4.42
CA CYS A 83 -3.57 10.58 -3.14
C CYS A 83 -2.90 9.20 -3.28
N SER A 84 -3.26 8.41 -4.31
CA SER A 84 -2.58 7.14 -4.63
C SER A 84 -1.20 7.42 -5.20
N TRP A 85 -1.08 8.32 -6.17
CA TRP A 85 0.21 8.67 -6.79
C TRP A 85 1.24 9.20 -5.79
N ALA A 86 0.80 9.97 -4.78
CA ALA A 86 1.69 10.54 -3.79
C ALA A 86 2.02 9.58 -2.63
N CYS A 87 1.22 8.55 -2.38
CA CYS A 87 1.40 7.70 -1.20
C CYS A 87 2.59 6.75 -1.39
N PRO A 88 3.65 6.83 -0.56
CA PRO A 88 4.81 5.93 -0.70
C PRO A 88 4.49 4.47 -0.34
N TYR A 89 3.35 4.25 0.31
CA TYR A 89 2.86 2.93 0.68
C TYR A 89 1.78 2.41 -0.25
N ASP A 90 1.38 3.17 -1.28
CA ASP A 90 0.31 2.80 -2.22
C ASP A 90 -1.00 2.38 -1.51
N ALA A 91 -1.34 3.08 -0.41
CA ALA A 91 -2.46 2.69 0.44
C ALA A 91 -3.84 3.12 -0.10
N PRO A 92 -4.02 4.35 -0.62
CA PRO A 92 -5.26 4.72 -1.32
C PRO A 92 -5.39 3.97 -2.65
N GLN A 93 -6.54 3.34 -2.89
CA GLN A 93 -6.84 2.59 -4.11
C GLN A 93 -8.11 3.14 -4.76
N TYR A 94 -8.12 3.20 -6.08
CA TYR A 94 -9.27 3.68 -6.84
C TYR A 94 -10.31 2.56 -6.96
N ASP A 95 -11.53 2.82 -6.48
CA ASP A 95 -12.69 1.99 -6.77
C ASP A 95 -13.28 2.42 -8.12
N ALA A 96 -13.06 1.60 -9.14
CA ALA A 96 -13.56 1.85 -10.48
C ALA A 96 -15.09 1.73 -10.59
N VAL A 97 -15.74 1.02 -9.67
CA VAL A 97 -17.21 0.90 -9.62
C VAL A 97 -17.81 2.14 -8.97
N GLY A 98 -17.29 2.54 -7.81
CA GLY A 98 -17.77 3.70 -7.04
C GLY A 98 -17.29 5.06 -7.55
N GLY A 99 -16.30 5.10 -8.44
CA GLY A 99 -15.72 6.31 -9.01
C GLY A 99 -14.91 7.15 -8.01
N ARG A 100 -14.47 6.53 -6.90
CA ARG A 100 -13.92 7.23 -5.73
C ARG A 100 -12.66 6.54 -5.22
N MET A 101 -11.89 7.25 -4.42
CA MET A 101 -10.73 6.68 -3.72
C MET A 101 -11.18 5.99 -2.44
N THR A 102 -10.60 4.83 -2.15
CA THR A 102 -10.88 4.02 -0.96
C THR A 102 -9.57 3.61 -0.29
N LYS A 103 -9.65 3.22 0.99
CA LYS A 103 -8.56 2.61 1.78
C LYS A 103 -9.15 2.06 3.08
N CYS A 104 -8.36 1.38 3.90
CA CYS A 104 -8.77 0.99 5.25
C CYS A 104 -9.07 2.22 6.13
N ASP A 105 -10.03 2.07 7.03
CA ASP A 105 -10.41 3.08 8.03
C ASP A 105 -9.75 2.83 9.38
#